data_AF-A0AAV2Q285-F1
#
_entry.id   AF-A0AAV2Q285-F1
#
_cell.length_a   1.000
_cell.length_b   1.000
_cell.length_c   1.000
_cell.angle_alpha   90.00
_cell.angle_beta   90.00
_cell.angle_gamma   90.00
#
_symmetry.space_group_name_H-M   'P 1'
#
loop_
_entity.id
_entity.type
_entity.pdbx_description
1 polymer ?
#
loop_
_entity_poly.entity_id
_entity_poly.type
_entity_poly.pdbx_seq_one_letter_code
_entity_poly.pdbx_strand_id
1 'polypeptide(L)'
;MALIEGAEAAVYMAGIIKQLTAVKDVKIRCLVDNKSLHESLLSSKQVENRRLRLDISVLDDMIWREEIKKVEWVQTSHQIADCLTKKGASTEKLRGAVSRN
;
A
#
# COMPACT_ATOMS: atom_id res chain seq x y z
N MET A 1 2.43 -2.68 -10.73
CA MET A 1 1.26 -3.03 -9.89
C MET A 1 0.88 -1.81 -9.04
N ALA A 2 -0.41 -1.48 -8.90
CA ALA A 2 -0.85 -0.25 -8.22
C ALA A 2 -0.33 -0.10 -6.78
N LEU A 3 -0.15 -1.20 -6.06
CA LEU A 3 0.44 -1.19 -4.72
C LEU A 3 1.88 -0.65 -4.70
N ILE A 4 2.72 -1.04 -5.67
CA ILE A 4 4.13 -0.60 -5.74
C ILE A 4 4.18 0.90 -5.97
N GLU A 5 3.44 1.39 -6.97
CA GLU A 5 3.39 2.81 -7.31
C GLU A 5 2.94 3.64 -6.09
N GLY A 6 1.93 3.17 -5.36
CA GLY A 6 1.48 3.81 -4.12
C GLY A 6 2.51 3.77 -2.99
N ALA A 7 3.25 2.66 -2.86
CA ALA A 7 4.28 2.51 -1.84
C ALA A 7 5.51 3.40 -2.12
N GLU A 8 6.00 3.43 -3.36
CA GLU A 8 7.12 4.29 -3.79
C GLU A 8 6.77 5.77 -3.57
N ALA A 9 5.55 6.18 -3.95
CA ALA A 9 5.07 7.52 -3.69
C ALA A 9 5.01 7.83 -2.18
N ALA A 10 4.56 6.88 -1.36
CA ALA A 10 4.53 7.05 0.09
C ALA A 10 5.93 7.19 0.70
N VAL A 11 6.90 6.40 0.24
CA VAL A 11 8.31 6.48 0.69
C VAL A 11 8.91 7.82 0.30
N TYR A 12 8.66 8.28 -0.93
CA TYR A 12 9.09 9.59 -1.39
C TYR A 12 8.50 10.73 -0.53
N MET A 13 7.19 10.70 -0.29
CA MET A 13 6.51 11.67 0.58
C MET A 13 7.04 11.63 2.02
N ALA A 14 7.32 10.44 2.56
CA ALA A 14 7.94 10.31 3.88
C ALA A 14 9.32 10.97 3.92
N GLY A 15 10.12 10.84 2.85
CA GLY A 15 11.38 11.56 2.70
C GLY A 15 11.22 13.08 2.76
N ILE A 16 10.24 13.62 2.03
CA ILE A 16 9.91 15.05 2.06
C ILE A 16 9.49 15.49 3.48
N ILE A 17 8.59 14.75 4.12
CA ILE A 17 8.11 15.06 5.48
C ILE A 17 9.27 15.10 6.47
N LYS A 18 10.22 14.16 6.38
CA LYS A 18 11.41 14.11 7.24
C LYS A 18 12.35 15.31 7.07
N GLN A 19 12.39 15.88 5.87
CA GLN A 19 13.20 17.07 5.55
C GLN A 19 12.52 18.37 5.99
N LEU A 20 11.20 18.47 5.80
CA LEU A 20 10.44 19.70 6.06
C LEU A 20 9.95 19.83 7.51
N THR A 21 9.96 18.75 8.28
CA THR A 21 9.42 18.72 9.65
C THR A 21 10.37 18.08 10.65
N ALA A 22 10.05 18.19 11.95
CA ALA A 22 10.77 17.48 13.00
C ALA A 22 10.44 15.97 13.06
N VAL A 23 9.45 15.49 12.31
CA VAL A 23 9.04 14.08 12.29
C VAL A 23 10.13 13.25 11.60
N LYS A 24 10.78 12.36 12.35
CA LYS A 24 11.85 11.49 11.81
C LYS A 24 11.39 10.08 11.49
N ASP A 25 10.38 9.58 12.22
CA ASP A 25 9.80 8.26 12.02
C ASP A 25 8.41 8.38 11.37
N VAL A 26 8.36 8.16 10.05
CA VAL A 26 7.12 8.15 9.27
C VAL A 26 6.80 6.70 8.94
N LYS A 27 5.78 6.14 9.58
CA LYS A 27 5.39 4.74 9.41
C LYS A 27 4.45 4.58 8.23
N ILE A 28 4.90 3.89 7.20
CA ILE A 28 4.08 3.60 6.01
C ILE A 28 3.36 2.27 6.20
N ARG A 29 2.05 2.27 5.99
CA ARG A 29 1.21 1.07 5.97
C ARG A 29 0.47 1.01 4.65
N CYS A 30 0.47 -0.14 4.01
CA CYS A 30 -0.24 -0.35 2.75
C CYS A 30 -1.48 -1.23 3.00
N LEU A 31 -2.60 -0.86 2.38
CA LEU A 31 -3.86 -1.61 2.49
C LEU A 31 -4.24 -2.17 1.11
N VAL A 32 -4.47 -3.48 1.04
CA VAL A 32 -4.87 -4.17 -0.18
C VAL A 32 -6.16 -4.95 0.01
N ASP A 33 -6.99 -5.03 -1.03
CA ASP A 33 -8.19 -5.87 -1.01
C ASP A 33 -8.02 -7.18 -1.79
N ASN A 34 -6.91 -7.32 -2.53
CA ASN A 34 -6.55 -8.55 -3.20
C ASN A 34 -5.90 -9.54 -2.21
N LYS A 35 -6.67 -10.56 -1.83
CA LYS A 35 -6.22 -11.59 -0.89
C LYS A 35 -5.05 -12.41 -1.43
N SER A 36 -5.06 -12.76 -2.72
CA SER A 36 -3.98 -13.54 -3.35
C SER A 36 -2.66 -12.78 -3.34
N LEU A 37 -2.68 -11.47 -3.57
CA LEU A 37 -1.50 -10.60 -3.45
C LEU A 37 -0.95 -10.61 -2.01
N HIS A 38 -1.83 -10.38 -1.03
CA HIS A 38 -1.45 -10.39 0.38
C HIS A 38 -0.87 -11.75 0.82
N GLU A 39 -1.52 -12.85 0.43
CA GLU A 39 -1.01 -14.20 0.71
C GLU A 39 0.33 -14.47 0.02
N SER A 40 0.53 -13.96 -1.19
CA SER A 40 1.81 -14.13 -1.91
C SER A 40 2.96 -13.37 -1.24
N LEU A 41 2.70 -12.22 -0.62
CA LEU A 41 3.69 -11.47 0.18
C LEU A 41 4.03 -12.14 1.51
N LEU A 42 3.10 -12.91 2.07
CA LEU A 42 3.33 -13.65 3.32
C LEU A 42 3.87 -15.07 3.10
N SER A 43 3.89 -15.55 1.85
CA SER A 43 4.26 -16.91 1.53
C SER A 43 5.73 -17.02 1.13
N SER A 44 6.39 -18.08 1.56
CA SER A 44 7.68 -18.52 0.99
C SER A 44 7.51 -19.28 -0.33
N LYS A 45 6.27 -19.55 -0.76
CA LYS A 45 6.00 -20.25 -2.03
C LYS A 45 6.28 -19.33 -3.20
N GLN A 46 7.01 -19.86 -4.18
CA GLN A 46 7.35 -19.11 -5.37
C GLN A 46 6.11 -18.83 -6.23
N VAL A 47 5.89 -17.56 -6.56
CA VAL A 47 4.83 -17.16 -7.48
C VAL A 47 5.19 -17.59 -8.91
N GLU A 48 4.30 -18.36 -9.55
CA GLU A 48 4.52 -18.92 -10.89
C GLU A 48 4.59 -17.83 -11.97
N ASN A 49 3.72 -16.82 -11.86
CA ASN A 49 3.73 -15.69 -12.78
C ASN A 49 5.02 -14.87 -12.59
N ARG A 50 5.90 -14.91 -13.59
CA ARG A 50 7.22 -14.27 -13.56
C ARG A 50 7.16 -12.76 -13.31
N ARG A 51 6.16 -12.06 -13.87
CA ARG A 51 6.01 -10.61 -13.69
C ARG A 51 5.55 -10.27 -12.28
N LEU A 52 4.54 -11.00 -11.79
CA LEU A 52 4.06 -10.84 -10.41
C LEU A 52 5.15 -11.17 -9.39
N ARG A 53 6.03 -12.13 -9.70
CA ARG A 53 7.19 -12.47 -8.87
C ARG A 53 8.15 -11.28 -8.70
N LEU A 54 8.46 -10.55 -9.78
CA LEU A 54 9.29 -9.34 -9.70
C LEU A 54 8.62 -8.27 -8.83
N ASP A 55 7.32 -8.05 -9.06
CA ASP A 55 6.53 -7.08 -8.30
C ASP A 55 6.51 -7.41 -6.78
N ILE A 56 6.41 -8.70 -6.43
CA ILE A 56 6.49 -9.14 -5.03
C ILE A 56 7.88 -8.93 -4.45
N SER A 57 8.95 -9.26 -5.19
CA SER A 57 10.32 -9.06 -4.72
C SER A 57 10.64 -7.59 -4.42
N VAL A 58 10.07 -6.65 -5.18
CA VAL A 58 10.19 -5.21 -4.88
C VAL A 58 9.56 -4.89 -3.53
N LEU A 59 8.34 -5.38 -3.27
CA LEU A 59 7.67 -5.13 -1.99
C LEU A 59 8.37 -5.80 -0.81
N ASP A 60 8.89 -7.01 -0.99
CA ASP A 60 9.67 -7.71 0.03
C ASP A 60 10.94 -6.91 0.39
N ASP A 61 11.63 -6.35 -0.60
CA ASP A 61 12.80 -5.49 -0.37
C ASP A 61 12.42 -4.21 0.39
N MET A 62 11.30 -3.56 0.03
CA MET A 62 10.80 -2.37 0.74
C MET A 62 10.39 -2.69 2.19
N ILE A 63 9.82 -3.86 2.45
CA ILE A 63 9.49 -4.32 3.81
C ILE A 63 10.77 -4.62 4.58
N TRP A 64 11.74 -5.30 3.95
CA TRP A 64 13.02 -5.65 4.57
C TRP A 64 13.86 -4.41 4.93
N ARG A 65 13.83 -3.37 4.10
CA ARG A 65 14.44 -2.05 4.38
C ARG A 65 13.70 -1.22 5.43
N GLU A 66 12.59 -1.75 5.97
CA GLU A 66 11.68 -1.06 6.88
C GLU A 66 11.06 0.22 6.30
N GLU A 67 11.05 0.38 4.97
CA GLU A 67 10.38 1.48 4.28
C GLU A 67 8.86 1.32 4.38
N ILE A 68 8.37 0.09 4.25
CA ILE A 68 6.97 -0.28 4.50
C ILE A 68 6.89 -1.04 5.81
N LYS A 69 6.08 -0.56 6.76
CA LYS A 69 5.93 -1.22 8.06
C LYS A 69 5.11 -2.51 7.97
N LYS A 70 4.05 -2.50 7.15
CA LYS A 70 3.24 -3.69 6.84
C LYS A 70 2.33 -3.46 5.63
N VAL A 71 2.02 -4.57 4.95
CA VAL A 71 0.93 -4.67 3.99
C VAL A 71 -0.20 -5.45 4.66
N GLU A 72 -1.40 -4.89 4.69
CA GLU A 72 -2.56 -5.50 5.33
C GLU A 72 -3.69 -5.75 4.34
N TRP A 73 -4.31 -6.91 4.46
CA TRP A 73 -5.54 -7.17 3.73
C TRP A 73 -6.75 -6.50 4.38
N VAL A 74 -7.59 -5.89 3.55
CA VAL A 74 -8.91 -5.35 3.92
C VAL A 74 -9.96 -5.95 3.01
N GLN A 75 -11.21 -6.03 3.47
CA GLN A 75 -12.31 -6.38 2.56
C GLN A 75 -12.44 -5.29 1.49
N THR A 76 -12.78 -5.64 0.24
CA THR A 76 -12.99 -4.67 -0.86
C THR A 76 -13.96 -3.56 -0.49
N SER A 77 -15.01 -3.87 0.28
CA SER A 77 -15.93 -2.86 0.77
C SER A 77 -15.22 -1.74 1.56
N HIS A 78 -14.11 -2.03 2.24
CA HIS A 78 -13.31 -1.09 3.02
C HIS A 78 -12.14 -0.45 2.25
N GLN A 79 -11.96 -0.75 0.96
CA GLN A 79 -10.90 -0.17 0.14
C GLN A 79 -11.27 1.26 -0.28
N ILE A 80 -10.76 2.26 0.44
CA ILE A 80 -11.05 3.67 0.16
C ILE A 80 -10.49 4.10 -1.20
N ALA A 81 -9.41 3.48 -1.67
CA ALA A 81 -8.80 3.79 -2.96
C ALA A 81 -9.68 3.44 -4.17
N ASP A 82 -10.73 2.64 -3.99
CA ASP A 82 -11.65 2.27 -5.07
C ASP A 82 -12.31 3.49 -5.69
N CYS A 83 -12.70 4.47 -4.88
CA CYS A 83 -13.31 5.71 -5.39
C CYS A 83 -12.37 6.57 -6.25
N LEU A 84 -11.06 6.31 -6.17
CA LEU A 84 -10.02 7.01 -6.94
C LEU A 84 -9.54 6.21 -8.16
N THR A 85 -9.86 4.91 -8.24
CA THR A 85 -9.29 3.99 -9.23
C THR A 85 -10.35 3.25 -10.07
N LYS A 86 -11.59 3.15 -9.58
CA LYS A 86 -12.69 2.43 -10.23
C LYS A 86 -13.82 3.40 -10.56
N LYS A 87 -14.28 3.35 -11.81
CA LYS A 87 -15.43 4.15 -12.25
C LYS A 87 -16.69 3.73 -11.50
N GLY A 88 -17.38 4.69 -10.90
CA GLY A 88 -18.65 4.47 -10.19
C GLY A 88 -18.53 3.93 -8.76
N ALA A 89 -17.33 3.83 -8.20
CA ALA A 89 -17.14 3.46 -6.80
C ALA A 89 -17.59 4.58 -5.84
N SER A 90 -18.14 4.20 -4.68
CA SER A 90 -18.68 5.13 -3.68
C SER A 90 -17.58 5.97 -3.02
N THR A 91 -17.79 7.28 -2.93
CA THR A 91 -16.89 8.24 -2.27
C THR A 91 -17.18 8.43 -0.78
N GLU A 92 -18.23 7.79 -0.25
CA GLU A 92 -18.71 8.03 1.12
C GLU A 92 -17.66 7.71 2.18
N LYS A 93 -16.88 6.64 1.99
CA LYS A 93 -15.82 6.24 2.93
C LYS A 93 -14.67 7.23 2.93
N LEU A 94 -14.27 7.73 1.75
CA LEU A 94 -13.26 8.77 1.65
C LEU A 94 -13.74 10.05 2.35
N ARG A 95 -14.98 10.48 2.06
CA ARG A 95 -15.60 11.63 2.74
C ARG A 95 -15.59 11.45 4.26
N GLY A 96 -16.05 10.30 4.75
CA GLY A 96 -16.05 9.99 6.19
C GLY A 96 -14.65 9.99 6.83
N ALA A 97 -13.61 9.62 6.07
CA ALA A 97 -12.23 9.63 6.56
C ALA A 97 -11.64 11.06 6.65
N VAL A 98 -11.99 11.95 5.71
CA VAL A 98 -11.43 13.32 5.66
C VAL A 98 -12.28 14.36 6.39
N SER A 99 -13.58 14.14 6.54
CA SER A 99 -14.50 15.09 7.20
C SER A 99 -14.46 15.04 8.73
N ARG A 100 -13.58 14.22 9.33
CA ARG A 100 -13.36 14.23 10.77
C ARG A 100 -12.41 15.37 11.15
N ASN A 101 -12.97 16.58 11.22
CA ASN A 101 -12.49 17.71 12.01
C ASN A 101 -13.62 18.15 12.93
#